data_AF-A0A8J3VC60-F1
#
_entry.id   AF-A0A8J3VC60-F1
#
_cell.length_a   1.000
_cell.length_b   1.000
_cell.length_c   1.000
_cell.angle_alpha   90.00
_cell.angle_beta   90.00
_cell.angle_gamma   90.00
#
_symmetry.space_group_name_H-M   'P 1'
#
loop_
_entity.id
_entity.type
_entity.pdbx_description
1 polymer ?
#
loop_
_entity_poly.entity_id
_entity_poly.type
_entity_poly.pdbx_seq_one_letter_code
_entity_poly.pdbx_strand_id
1 'polypeptide(L)'
;MGGEQKHTTIRVGTVTRDKIARIAEQEGRPMTAVIDDAVDDYETKRFWQTVREQIERTQREDPEGWAEYLAESDELQGPPSRTRRIAPEWEGLIDFPEKRG
;
A
#
# COMPACT_ATOMS: atom_id res chain seq x y z
N MET A 1 20.63 -17.45 4.71
CA MET A 1 21.37 -16.62 5.68
C MET A 1 20.34 -15.77 6.42
N GLY A 2 19.86 -16.21 7.57
CA GLY A 2 18.94 -15.39 8.39
C GLY A 2 19.76 -14.25 8.99
N GLY A 3 19.50 -13.01 8.56
CA GLY A 3 20.15 -11.84 9.16
C GLY A 3 19.81 -11.78 10.64
N GLU A 4 20.83 -11.61 11.48
CA GLU A 4 20.67 -11.46 12.92
C GLU A 4 19.81 -10.22 13.21
N GLN A 5 18.66 -10.41 13.87
CA GLN A 5 17.81 -9.28 14.26
C GLN A 5 18.51 -8.51 15.38
N LYS A 6 18.97 -7.30 15.06
CA LYS A 6 19.57 -6.38 16.02
C LYS A 6 18.48 -5.51 16.62
N HIS A 7 18.22 -5.69 17.90
CA HIS A 7 17.32 -4.81 18.64
C HIS A 7 18.08 -3.55 19.09
N THR A 8 17.39 -2.41 19.01
CA THR A 8 17.90 -1.13 19.49
C THR A 8 16.80 -0.41 20.27
N THR A 9 17.19 0.55 21.10
CA THR A 9 16.26 1.32 21.93
C THR A 9 16.32 2.78 21.51
N ILE A 10 15.16 3.33 21.16
CA ILE A 10 15.01 4.76 20.85
C ILE A 10 14.39 5.51 22.03
N ARG A 11 14.76 6.78 22.20
CA ARG A 11 14.08 7.66 23.16
C ARG A 11 12.87 8.30 22.48
N VAL A 12 11.73 8.24 23.15
CA VAL A 12 10.48 8.88 22.73
C VAL A 12 9.86 9.64 23.90
N GLY A 13 8.99 10.62 23.61
CA GLY A 13 8.19 11.27 24.65
C GLY A 13 7.25 10.28 25.33
N THR A 14 6.99 10.48 26.63
CA THR A 14 6.11 9.59 27.43
C THR A 14 4.71 9.47 26.81
N VAL A 15 4.14 10.57 26.35
CA VAL A 15 2.84 10.59 25.65
C VAL A 15 2.85 9.72 24.39
N THR A 16 3.93 9.73 23.62
CA THR A 16 4.04 8.90 22.41
C THR A 16 4.16 7.42 22.77
N ARG A 17 5.01 7.08 23.74
CA ARG A 17 5.12 5.72 24.29
C ARG A 17 3.75 5.22 24.73
N ASP A 18 2.99 6.01 25.50
CA ASP A 18 1.69 5.61 26.05
C ASP A 18 0.64 5.39 24.95
N LYS A 19 0.69 6.19 23.88
CA LYS A 19 -0.15 5.97 22.70
C LYS A 19 0.18 4.64 22.02
N ILE A 20 1.46 4.34 21.81
CA ILE A 20 1.91 3.08 21.19
C ILE A 20 1.53 1.90 22.08
N ALA A 21 1.76 2.00 23.39
CA ALA A 21 1.41 0.95 24.36
C ALA A 21 -0.09 0.63 24.33
N ARG A 22 -0.95 1.65 24.34
CA ARG A 22 -2.41 1.47 24.25
C ARG A 22 -2.84 0.77 22.95
N ILE A 23 -2.22 1.10 21.81
CA ILE A 23 -2.53 0.44 20.53
C ILE A 23 -2.08 -1.03 20.58
N ALA A 24 -0.86 -1.27 21.05
CA ALA A 24 -0.29 -2.60 21.21
C ALA A 24 -1.16 -3.50 22.11
N GLU A 25 -1.63 -2.97 23.25
CA GLU A 25 -2.54 -3.67 24.17
C GLU A 25 -3.89 -3.98 23.52
N GLN A 26 -4.48 -3.02 22.80
CA GLN A 26 -5.75 -3.22 22.08
C GLN A 26 -5.66 -4.29 20.99
N GLU A 27 -4.51 -4.38 20.33
CA GLU A 27 -4.26 -5.32 19.24
C GLU A 27 -3.65 -6.65 19.71
N GLY A 28 -3.35 -6.78 21.00
CA GLY A 28 -2.77 -7.99 21.58
C GLY A 28 -1.37 -8.32 21.06
N ARG A 29 -0.58 -7.32 20.67
CA ARG A 29 0.72 -7.48 20.01
C ARG A 29 1.80 -6.61 20.65
N PRO A 30 3.11 -6.87 20.43
CA PRO A 30 4.17 -6.07 21.03
C PRO A 30 4.22 -4.66 20.44
N MET A 31 4.67 -3.68 21.23
CA MET A 31 4.84 -2.28 20.79
C MET A 31 5.75 -2.14 19.56
N THR A 32 6.75 -3.01 19.40
CA THR A 32 7.64 -3.01 18.23
C THR A 32 6.87 -3.30 16.95
N ALA A 33 5.96 -4.28 16.95
CA ALA A 33 5.16 -4.60 15.77
C ALA A 33 4.24 -3.44 15.35
N VAL A 34 3.72 -2.68 16.31
CA VAL A 34 2.95 -1.45 16.01
C VAL A 34 3.82 -0.39 15.35
N ILE A 35 5.07 -0.26 15.78
CA ILE A 35 6.02 0.70 15.21
C ILE A 35 6.43 0.25 13.81
N ASP A 36 6.75 -1.03 13.62
CA ASP A 36 7.17 -1.60 12.34
C ASP A 36 6.09 -1.38 11.28
N ASP A 37 4.84 -1.75 11.57
CA ASP A 37 3.71 -1.49 10.66
C ASP A 37 3.52 -0.01 10.35
N ALA A 38 3.65 0.86 11.36
CA ALA A 38 3.50 2.30 11.17
C ALA A 38 4.60 2.88 10.26
N VAL A 39 5.81 2.32 10.32
CA VAL A 39 6.91 2.67 9.43
C VAL A 39 6.62 2.20 8.01
N ASP A 40 6.22 0.94 7.83
CA ASP A 40 5.89 0.37 6.52
C ASP A 40 4.76 1.14 5.82
N ASP A 41 3.72 1.50 6.59
CA ASP A 41 2.63 2.35 6.13
C ASP A 41 3.11 3.73 5.70
N TYR A 42 4.03 4.32 6.47
CA TYR A 42 4.59 5.63 6.15
C TYR A 42 5.44 5.58 4.88
N GLU A 43 6.30 4.56 4.75
CA GLU A 43 7.12 4.34 3.57
C GLU A 43 6.26 4.13 2.33
N THR A 44 5.22 3.30 2.42
CA THR A 44 4.25 3.07 1.35
C THR A 44 3.57 4.38 0.94
N LYS A 45 3.10 5.18 1.91
CA LYS A 45 2.48 6.50 1.64
C LYS A 45 3.46 7.43 0.92
N ARG A 46 4.73 7.48 1.36
CA ARG A 46 5.78 8.31 0.74
C ARG A 46 6.16 7.85 -0.66
N PHE A 47 6.21 6.54 -0.88
CA PHE A 47 6.41 5.96 -2.20
C PHE A 47 5.31 6.41 -3.17
N TRP A 48 4.04 6.23 -2.79
CA TRP A 48 2.91 6.62 -3.64
C TRP A 48 2.80 8.14 -3.86
N GLN A 49 3.18 8.96 -2.88
CA GLN A 49 3.29 10.40 -3.07
C GLN A 49 4.32 10.74 -4.14
N THR A 50 5.52 10.15 -4.04
CA THR A 50 6.57 10.35 -5.04
C THR A 50 6.10 9.93 -6.43
N VAL A 51 5.49 8.74 -6.56
CA VAL A 51 4.98 8.24 -7.84
C VAL A 51 3.95 9.20 -8.44
N ARG A 52 3.01 9.72 -7.63
CA ARG A 52 2.02 10.69 -8.12
C ARG A 52 2.67 11.97 -8.62
N GLU A 53 3.60 12.54 -7.86
CA GLU A 53 4.34 13.75 -8.25
C GLU A 53 5.11 13.54 -9.56
N GLN A 54 5.70 12.34 -9.76
CA GLN A 54 6.38 11.98 -11.00
C GLN A 54 5.42 11.87 -12.17
N ILE A 55 4.28 11.21 -11.99
CA ILE A 55 3.24 11.10 -13.02
C ILE A 55 2.71 12.49 -13.42
N GLU A 56 2.37 13.34 -12.44
CA GLU A 56 1.90 14.71 -12.68
C GLU A 56 2.95 15.54 -13.43
N ARG A 57 4.23 15.34 -13.11
CA ARG A 57 5.33 15.98 -13.83
C ARG A 57 5.40 15.51 -15.29
N THR A 58 5.38 14.20 -15.53
CA THR A 58 5.41 13.64 -16.89
C THR A 58 4.21 14.11 -17.71
N GLN A 59 3.00 14.13 -17.14
CA GLN A 59 1.81 14.65 -17.81
C GLN A 59 1.96 16.11 -18.26
N ARG A 60 2.62 16.93 -17.45
CA ARG A 60 2.84 18.35 -17.76
C ARG A 60 3.96 18.57 -18.77
N GLU A 61 5.03 17.80 -18.67
CA GLU A 61 6.25 17.97 -19.48
C GLU A 61 6.15 17.27 -20.84
N ASP A 62 5.39 16.17 -20.92
CA ASP A 62 5.19 15.36 -22.12
C ASP A 62 3.74 14.83 -22.21
N PRO A 63 2.78 15.70 -22.56
CA PRO A 63 1.37 15.31 -22.67
C PRO A 63 1.10 14.37 -23.84
N GLU A 64 1.89 14.43 -24.93
CA GLU A 64 1.72 13.55 -26.10
C GLU A 64 2.21 12.13 -25.78
N GLY A 65 3.43 11.98 -25.24
CA GLY A 65 3.94 10.67 -24.81
C GLY A 65 3.11 10.05 -23.68
N TRP A 66 2.55 10.87 -22.80
CA TRP A 66 1.59 10.37 -21.80
C TRP A 66 0.30 9.84 -22.43
N ALA A 67 -0.23 10.49 -23.46
CA ALA A 67 -1.43 10.04 -24.17
C ALA A 67 -1.17 8.74 -24.95
N GLU A 68 0.01 8.61 -25.57
CA GLU A 68 0.45 7.36 -26.23
C GLU A 68 0.53 6.21 -25.22
N TYR A 69 1.16 6.43 -24.07
CA TYR A 69 1.22 5.44 -22.98
C TYR A 69 -0.17 4.99 -22.50
N LEU A 70 -1.11 5.93 -22.35
CA LEU A 70 -2.49 5.58 -21.96
C LEU A 70 -3.21 4.75 -23.03
N ALA A 71 -3.00 5.06 -24.31
CA ALA A 71 -3.57 4.29 -25.41
C ALA A 71 -3.00 2.86 -25.46
N GLU A 72 -1.68 2.70 -25.30
CA GLU A 72 -1.04 1.39 -25.18
C GLU A 72 -1.55 0.60 -23.96
N SER A 73 -1.71 1.27 -22.82
CA SER A 73 -2.21 0.62 -21.59
C SER A 73 -3.66 0.14 -21.73
N ASP A 74 -4.53 0.88 -22.42
CA ASP A 74 -5.92 0.48 -22.67
C ASP A 74 -5.99 -0.74 -23.59
N GLU A 75 -5.15 -0.77 -24.62
CA GLU A 75 -5.04 -1.92 -25.53
C GLU A 75 -4.56 -3.19 -24.82
N LEU A 76 -3.57 -3.07 -23.93
CA LEU A 76 -3.04 -4.20 -23.15
C LEU A 76 -4.00 -4.72 -22.08
N GLN A 77 -4.70 -3.82 -21.38
CA GLN A 77 -5.65 -4.23 -20.32
C GLN A 77 -6.96 -4.77 -20.90
N GLY A 78 -7.26 -4.46 -22.16
CA GLY A 78 -8.47 -4.87 -22.84
C GLY A 78 -9.73 -4.24 -22.22
N PRO A 79 -10.90 -4.45 -22.84
CA PRO A 79 -12.15 -3.93 -22.30
C PRO A 79 -12.39 -4.53 -20.91
N PRO A 80 -12.79 -3.74 -19.90
CA PRO A 80 -13.09 -4.25 -18.58
C PRO A 80 -14.14 -5.35 -18.71
N SER A 81 -13.85 -6.52 -18.14
CA SER A 81 -14.72 -7.69 -18.19
C SER A 81 -16.13 -7.31 -17.73
N ARG A 82 -17.09 -7.26 -18.68
CA ARG A 82 -18.52 -6.95 -18.39
C ARG A 82 -19.14 -7.91 -17.39
N THR A 83 -18.56 -9.10 -17.24
CA THR A 83 -18.88 -10.02 -16.17
C THR A 83 -17.66 -10.08 -15.28
N ARG A 84 -17.79 -9.63 -14.03
CA ARG A 84 -16.83 -9.94 -12.96
C ARG A 84 -16.97 -11.42 -12.60
N ARG A 85 -16.79 -12.32 -13.57
CA ARG A 85 -16.77 -13.76 -13.32
C ARG A 85 -15.32 -14.09 -13.02
N ILE A 86 -15.07 -14.44 -11.77
CA ILE A 86 -13.83 -15.08 -11.36
C ILE A 86 -13.68 -16.33 -12.24
N ALA A 87 -12.48 -16.59 -12.76
CA ALA A 87 -12.27 -17.84 -13.47
C ALA A 87 -12.55 -19.02 -12.51
N PRO A 88 -13.23 -20.11 -12.94
CA PRO A 88 -13.79 -21.11 -12.02
C PRO A 88 -12.77 -21.71 -11.05
N GLU A 89 -11.50 -21.80 -11.45
CA GLU A 89 -10.41 -22.28 -10.62
C GLU A 89 -9.98 -21.33 -9.49
N TRP A 90 -10.45 -20.09 -9.51
CA TRP A 90 -10.24 -19.07 -8.48
C TRP A 90 -11.49 -18.80 -7.63
N GLU A 91 -12.61 -19.47 -7.94
CA GLU A 91 -13.86 -19.33 -7.20
C GLU A 91 -13.68 -19.91 -5.77
N GLY A 92 -13.89 -19.07 -4.75
CA GLY A 92 -13.64 -19.43 -3.35
C GLY A 92 -12.21 -19.25 -2.85
N LEU A 93 -11.25 -18.89 -3.72
CA LEU A 93 -9.87 -18.52 -3.34
C LEU A 93 -9.70 -17.01 -3.12
N ILE A 94 -10.60 -16.20 -3.67
CA ILE A 94 -10.56 -14.74 -3.59
C ILE A 94 -11.88 -14.26 -2.98
N ASP A 95 -11.81 -13.65 -1.79
CA ASP A 95 -12.94 -12.95 -1.18
C ASP A 95 -12.90 -11.47 -1.59
N PHE A 96 -13.93 -11.02 -2.31
CA PHE A 96 -14.06 -9.61 -2.65
C PHE A 96 -14.90 -8.93 -1.57
N PRO A 97 -14.40 -7.87 -0.91
CA PRO A 97 -15.21 -7.15 0.05
C PRO A 97 -16.49 -6.65 -0.64
N GLU A 98 -17.64 -7.03 -0.09
CA GLU A 98 -18.94 -6.61 -0.61
C GLU A 98 -18.97 -5.08 -0.70
N LYS A 99 -19.21 -4.57 -1.91
CA LYS A 99 -19.48 -3.15 -2.13
C LYS A 99 -20.76 -2.80 -1.36
N ARG A 100 -20.64 -2.11 -0.23
CA ARG A 100 -21.79 -1.39 0.33
C ARG A 100 -22.26 -0.37 -0.71
N GLY A 101 -23.50 -0.54 -1.18
CA GLY A 101 -24.19 0.39 -2.07
C GLY A 101 -24.62 1.67 -1.36
#